data_AF-A0A4W5QWP8-F1
#
_entry.id   AF-A0A4W5QWP8-F1
#
_cell.length_a   1.000
_cell.length_b   1.000
_cell.length_c   1.000
_cell.angle_alpha   90.00
_cell.angle_beta   90.00
_cell.angle_gamma   90.00
#
_symmetry.space_group_name_H-M   'P 1'
#
loop_
_entity.id
_entity.type
_entity.pdbx_description
1 polymer ?
#
loop_
_entity_poly.entity_id
_entity_poly.type
_entity_poly.pdbx_seq_one_letter_code
_entity_poly.pdbx_strand_id
1 'polypeptide(L)'
;MERLFFDYGKKSKLEFSIYPAPQVSTAVVEPYNSILTTHTTIEHSDCAFMVDNEAIYDICRRNLNIERPTNTNLNRLISQIVSSITASLRFDGALIVDLTEFQTNLVPYPRIHFPLATYAPVISAEKAYHEQLSVAEITNPCFELANQMVKCDPRHGKYMACCLLFRGDVVHKDVNAAIATIKTKCSIQFVDWNTECSCKDAFGSHIV
;
A
#
# COMPACT_ATOMS: atom_id res chain seq x y z
N MET A 1 -20.30 -8.79 3.39
CA MET A 1 -19.25 -9.79 3.10
C MET A 1 -19.76 -11.21 3.23
N GLU A 2 -20.44 -11.57 4.32
CA GLU A 2 -21.01 -12.92 4.52
C GLU A 2 -21.82 -13.46 3.34
N ARG A 3 -22.80 -12.70 2.84
CA ARG A 3 -23.62 -13.12 1.69
C ARG A 3 -22.80 -13.29 0.41
N LEU A 4 -21.86 -12.38 0.13
CA LEU A 4 -20.97 -12.49 -1.03
C LEU A 4 -20.07 -13.72 -0.94
N PHE A 5 -19.61 -14.07 0.26
CA PHE A 5 -18.84 -15.29 0.48
C PHE A 5 -19.70 -16.53 0.23
N PHE A 6 -20.96 -16.53 0.67
CA PHE A 6 -21.88 -17.64 0.44
C PHE A 6 -22.19 -17.84 -1.05
N ASP A 7 -22.53 -16.76 -1.75
CA ASP A 7 -22.94 -16.82 -3.16
C ASP A 7 -21.73 -16.96 -4.13
N TYR A 8 -20.58 -16.37 -3.78
CA TYR A 8 -19.41 -16.24 -4.65
C TYR A 8 -18.09 -16.61 -3.96
N GLY A 9 -18.09 -17.66 -3.14
CA GLY A 9 -16.94 -18.03 -2.30
C GLY A 9 -15.61 -18.25 -3.03
N LYS A 10 -15.64 -18.66 -4.31
CA LYS A 10 -14.43 -18.85 -5.15
C LYS A 10 -13.83 -17.56 -5.72
N LYS A 11 -14.49 -16.42 -5.54
CA LYS A 11 -14.02 -15.13 -6.08
C LYS A 11 -13.18 -14.41 -5.04
N SER A 12 -12.06 -13.84 -5.46
CA SER A 12 -11.20 -13.01 -4.62
C SER A 12 -11.93 -11.74 -4.21
N LYS A 13 -11.82 -11.38 -2.93
CA LYS A 13 -12.47 -10.23 -2.32
C LYS A 13 -11.40 -9.33 -1.70
N LEU A 14 -11.22 -8.15 -2.30
CA LEU A 14 -10.33 -7.13 -1.79
C LEU A 14 -11.12 -6.03 -1.07
N GLU A 15 -10.58 -5.56 0.05
CA GLU A 15 -11.12 -4.44 0.81
C GLU A 15 -10.10 -3.30 0.86
N PHE A 16 -10.59 -2.06 0.74
CA PHE A 16 -9.83 -0.85 1.03
C PHE A 16 -10.47 -0.19 2.25
N SER A 17 -9.91 -0.45 3.42
CA SER A 17 -10.51 -0.16 4.71
C SER A 17 -9.90 1.10 5.32
N ILE A 18 -10.73 2.13 5.47
CA ILE A 18 -10.33 3.37 6.15
C ILE A 18 -10.41 3.13 7.65
N TYR A 19 -9.26 3.10 8.31
CA TYR A 19 -9.14 2.91 9.75
C TYR A 19 -9.29 4.25 10.48
N PRO A 20 -10.01 4.28 11.61
CA PRO A 20 -10.17 5.50 12.37
C PRO A 20 -8.86 5.95 12.99
N ALA A 21 -8.69 7.26 13.07
CA ALA A 21 -7.50 7.88 13.62
C ALA A 21 -7.86 8.72 14.85
N PRO A 22 -7.10 8.64 15.95
CA PRO A 22 -7.45 9.30 17.20
C PRO A 22 -7.53 10.82 17.08
N GLN A 23 -6.75 11.44 16.19
CA GLN A 23 -6.73 12.91 16.02
C GLN A 23 -7.76 13.44 15.01
N VAL A 24 -8.25 12.58 14.10
CA VAL A 24 -9.14 12.96 12.99
C VAL A 24 -10.50 12.24 13.08
N SER A 25 -10.76 11.59 14.22
CA SER A 25 -12.00 10.87 14.48
C SER A 25 -13.19 11.82 14.48
N THR A 26 -14.25 11.45 13.75
CA THR A 26 -15.49 12.23 13.66
C THR A 26 -16.56 11.73 14.61
N ALA A 27 -16.47 10.46 15.04
CA ALA A 27 -17.42 9.84 15.95
C ALA A 27 -16.73 9.03 17.05
N VAL A 28 -17.16 9.24 18.29
CA VAL A 28 -16.63 8.56 19.50
C VAL A 28 -16.82 7.04 19.44
N VAL A 29 -17.76 6.54 18.62
CA VAL A 29 -18.08 5.13 18.47
C VAL A 29 -17.27 4.42 17.38
N GLU A 30 -16.37 5.14 16.68
CA GLU A 30 -15.51 4.56 15.64
C GLU A 30 -14.75 3.30 16.10
N PRO A 31 -14.14 3.25 17.30
CA PRO A 31 -13.44 2.05 17.77
C PRO A 31 -14.34 0.81 17.87
N TYR A 32 -15.59 0.98 18.33
CA TYR A 32 -16.54 -0.12 18.42
C TYR A 32 -16.90 -0.65 17.03
N ASN A 33 -17.19 0.25 16.09
CA ASN A 33 -17.55 -0.12 14.72
C ASN A 33 -16.38 -0.83 14.02
N SER A 34 -15.15 -0.34 14.17
CA SER A 34 -13.97 -0.96 13.57
C SER A 34 -13.76 -2.38 14.08
N ILE A 35 -13.83 -2.61 15.40
CA ILE A 35 -13.64 -3.95 15.97
C ILE A 35 -14.74 -4.92 15.50
N LEU A 36 -16.00 -4.49 15.53
CA LEU A 36 -17.14 -5.33 15.13
C LEU A 36 -17.09 -5.68 13.64
N THR A 37 -16.75 -4.71 12.78
CA THR A 37 -16.56 -4.96 11.35
C THR A 37 -15.39 -5.89 11.12
N THR A 38 -14.21 -5.63 11.70
CA THR A 38 -13.03 -6.49 11.50
C THR A 38 -13.31 -7.92 11.97
N HIS A 39 -14.01 -8.13 13.08
CA HIS A 39 -14.35 -9.47 13.56
C HIS A 39 -15.21 -10.25 12.56
N THR A 40 -16.19 -9.60 11.93
CA THR A 40 -17.09 -10.27 10.98
C THR A 40 -16.50 -10.40 9.58
N THR A 41 -15.59 -9.51 9.17
CA THR A 41 -15.00 -9.56 7.82
C THR A 41 -13.72 -10.39 7.73
N ILE A 42 -13.01 -10.65 8.84
CA ILE A 42 -11.72 -11.37 8.83
C ILE A 42 -11.79 -12.78 8.24
N GLU A 43 -12.93 -13.48 8.34
CA GLU A 43 -13.08 -14.82 7.76
C GLU A 43 -13.56 -14.79 6.29
N HIS A 44 -14.00 -13.61 5.83
CA HIS A 44 -14.72 -13.45 4.56
C HIS A 44 -13.99 -12.55 3.56
N SER A 45 -12.88 -11.92 3.95
CA SER A 45 -12.04 -11.06 3.10
C SER A 45 -10.74 -11.79 2.77
N ASP A 46 -10.27 -11.69 1.53
CA ASP A 46 -9.03 -12.35 1.11
C ASP A 46 -7.81 -11.44 1.36
N CYS A 47 -7.98 -10.13 1.24
CA CYS A 47 -6.95 -9.13 1.52
C CYS A 47 -7.58 -7.75 1.75
N ALA A 48 -7.19 -7.09 2.84
CA ALA A 48 -7.74 -5.82 3.28
C ALA A 48 -6.63 -4.77 3.42
N PHE A 49 -6.54 -3.86 2.45
CA PHE A 49 -5.59 -2.75 2.48
C PHE A 49 -6.05 -1.72 3.51
N MET A 50 -5.22 -1.51 4.52
CA MET A 50 -5.50 -0.58 5.60
C MET A 50 -5.04 0.83 5.21
N VAL A 51 -5.90 1.81 5.47
CA VAL A 51 -5.66 3.21 5.14
C VAL A 51 -6.05 4.08 6.34
N ASP A 52 -5.11 4.83 6.89
CA ASP A 52 -5.29 5.69 8.06
C ASP A 52 -5.41 7.15 7.62
N ASN A 53 -6.48 7.81 8.08
CA ASN A 53 -6.73 9.21 7.79
C ASN A 53 -5.66 10.14 8.35
N GLU A 54 -5.09 9.84 9.53
CA GLU A 54 -4.05 10.68 10.13
C GLU A 54 -2.73 10.58 9.36
N ALA A 55 -2.36 9.37 8.93
CA ALA A 55 -1.18 9.16 8.10
C ALA A 55 -1.27 9.92 6.76
N ILE A 56 -2.42 9.84 6.08
CA ILE A 56 -2.65 10.59 4.83
C ILE A 56 -2.66 12.09 5.08
N TYR A 57 -3.28 12.54 6.17
CA TYR A 57 -3.31 13.96 6.54
C TYR A 57 -1.89 14.51 6.71
N ASP A 58 -1.02 13.77 7.41
CA ASP A 58 0.39 14.11 7.61
C ASP A 58 1.16 14.15 6.28
N ILE A 59 0.93 13.20 5.37
CA ILE A 59 1.52 13.17 4.04
C ILE A 59 1.08 14.39 3.22
N CYS A 60 -0.22 14.70 3.17
CA CYS A 60 -0.72 15.86 2.43
C CYS A 60 -0.14 17.18 2.96
N ARG A 61 -0.01 17.31 4.29
CA ARG A 61 0.54 18.52 4.89
C ARG A 61 2.02 18.70 4.61
N ARG A 62 2.81 17.62 4.74
CA ARG A 62 4.26 17.65 4.61
C ARG A 62 4.74 17.69 3.17
N ASN A 63 4.16 16.84 2.32
CA ASN A 63 4.68 16.60 0.96
C ASN A 63 4.00 17.48 -0.09
N LEU A 64 2.71 17.81 0.10
CA LEU A 64 1.94 18.65 -0.82
C LEU A 64 1.84 20.12 -0.37
N ASN A 65 2.43 20.47 0.78
CA ASN A 65 2.38 21.81 1.39
C ASN A 65 0.95 22.34 1.62
N ILE A 66 -0.01 21.45 1.92
CA ILE A 66 -1.39 21.83 2.20
C ILE A 66 -1.55 22.01 3.70
N GLU A 67 -1.69 23.25 4.19
CA GLU A 67 -1.75 23.52 5.63
C GLU A 67 -2.94 22.86 6.33
N ARG A 68 -4.11 22.84 5.68
CA ARG A 68 -5.34 22.22 6.19
C ARG A 68 -5.96 21.29 5.13
N PRO A 69 -5.47 20.04 5.01
CA PRO A 69 -6.02 19.06 4.08
C PRO A 69 -7.53 18.84 4.30
N THR A 70 -8.29 18.86 3.21
CA THR A 70 -9.73 18.54 3.20
C THR A 70 -9.94 17.09 2.77
N ASN A 71 -11.13 16.53 3.02
CA ASN A 71 -11.48 15.18 2.54
C ASN A 71 -11.30 15.02 1.03
N THR A 72 -11.46 16.08 0.25
CA THR A 72 -11.16 16.06 -1.19
C THR A 72 -9.67 15.81 -1.48
N ASN A 73 -8.77 16.37 -0.67
CA ASN A 73 -7.33 16.12 -0.80
C ASN A 73 -6.97 14.68 -0.40
N LEU A 74 -7.50 14.22 0.74
CA LEU A 74 -7.33 12.84 1.21
C LEU A 74 -7.82 11.83 0.16
N ASN A 75 -9.05 12.01 -0.33
CA ASN A 75 -9.65 11.11 -1.32
C ASN A 75 -8.90 11.11 -2.65
N ARG A 76 -8.33 12.25 -3.07
CA ARG A 76 -7.46 12.30 -4.26
C ARG A 76 -6.22 11.43 -4.07
N LEU A 77 -5.55 11.50 -2.91
CA LEU A 77 -4.40 10.63 -2.66
C LEU A 77 -4.80 9.15 -2.62
N ILE A 78 -5.86 8.80 -1.88
CA ILE A 78 -6.39 7.43 -1.82
C ILE A 78 -6.74 6.92 -3.22
N SER A 79 -7.39 7.74 -4.05
CA SER A 79 -7.76 7.35 -5.41
C SER A 79 -6.57 7.01 -6.29
N GLN A 80 -5.43 7.70 -6.12
CA GLN A 80 -4.20 7.38 -6.85
C GLN A 80 -3.64 6.02 -6.42
N ILE A 81 -3.67 5.72 -5.12
CA ILE A 81 -3.18 4.45 -4.58
C ILE A 81 -4.06 3.29 -5.07
N VAL A 82 -5.39 3.43 -4.95
CA VAL A 82 -6.34 2.43 -5.45
C VAL A 82 -6.18 2.24 -6.95
N SER A 83 -5.96 3.32 -7.71
CA SER A 83 -5.68 3.25 -9.15
C SER A 83 -4.39 2.48 -9.43
N SER A 84 -3.32 2.68 -8.67
CA SER A 84 -2.05 1.97 -8.81
C SER A 84 -2.17 0.48 -8.48
N ILE A 85 -2.88 0.13 -7.40
CA ILE A 85 -3.10 -1.27 -7.00
C ILE A 85 -3.95 -2.01 -8.04
N THR A 86 -4.97 -1.35 -8.59
CA THR A 86 -5.85 -1.92 -9.62
C THR A 86 -5.34 -1.71 -11.05
N ALA A 87 -4.15 -1.15 -11.24
CA ALA A 87 -3.62 -0.88 -12.57
C ALA A 87 -3.30 -2.17 -13.34
N SER A 88 -2.75 -3.18 -12.65
CA SER A 88 -2.43 -4.49 -13.24
C SER A 88 -3.65 -5.23 -13.79
N LEU A 89 -4.84 -4.95 -13.24
CA LEU A 89 -6.10 -5.56 -13.69
C LEU A 89 -6.70 -4.87 -14.92
N ARG A 90 -6.25 -3.64 -15.22
CA ARG A 90 -6.87 -2.77 -16.23
C ARG A 90 -5.98 -2.54 -17.44
N PHE A 91 -4.68 -2.70 -17.29
CA PHE A 91 -3.69 -2.39 -18.31
C PHE A 91 -2.65 -3.49 -18.39
N ASP A 92 -2.19 -3.75 -19.61
CA ASP A 92 -1.14 -4.71 -19.87
C ASP A 92 0.22 -4.19 -19.38
N GLY A 93 1.05 -5.08 -18.84
CA GLY A 93 2.31 -4.73 -18.19
C GLY A 93 3.30 -5.89 -18.22
N ALA A 94 4.58 -5.59 -17.97
CA ALA A 94 5.65 -6.60 -18.05
C ALA A 94 5.49 -7.74 -17.02
N LEU A 95 4.83 -7.47 -15.89
CA LEU A 95 4.33 -8.48 -14.95
C LEU A 95 2.91 -8.11 -14.55
N ILE A 96 1.95 -8.90 -15.03
CA ILE A 96 0.55 -8.77 -14.64
C ILE A 96 0.39 -9.44 -13.28
N VAL A 97 -0.05 -8.68 -12.28
CA VAL A 97 -0.45 -9.22 -10.98
C VAL A 97 -1.96 -9.30 -10.89
N ASP A 98 -2.45 -10.53 -10.81
CA ASP A 98 -3.86 -10.83 -10.61
C ASP A 98 -4.29 -10.64 -9.15
N LEU A 99 -5.59 -10.51 -8.92
CA LEU A 99 -6.18 -10.46 -7.57
C LEU A 99 -5.78 -11.66 -6.71
N THR A 100 -5.71 -12.84 -7.31
CA THR A 100 -5.28 -14.08 -6.65
C THR A 100 -3.80 -14.00 -6.27
N GLU A 101 -2.97 -13.32 -7.06
CA GLU A 101 -1.55 -13.16 -6.77
C GLU A 101 -1.29 -12.23 -5.60
N PHE A 102 -2.12 -11.19 -5.39
CA PHE A 102 -2.03 -10.39 -4.16
C PHE A 102 -2.21 -11.27 -2.92
N GLN A 103 -3.19 -12.19 -2.95
CA GLN A 103 -3.40 -13.13 -1.86
C GLN A 103 -2.20 -14.07 -1.68
N THR A 104 -1.75 -14.76 -2.73
CA THR A 104 -0.66 -15.73 -2.62
C THR A 104 0.69 -15.10 -2.27
N ASN A 105 0.93 -13.85 -2.67
CA ASN A 105 2.21 -13.17 -2.43
C ASN A 105 2.26 -12.40 -1.12
N LEU A 106 1.15 -11.80 -0.67
CA LEU A 106 1.13 -10.94 0.52
C LEU A 106 0.52 -11.61 1.76
N VAL A 107 -0.25 -12.68 1.60
CA VAL A 107 -1.01 -13.31 2.68
C VAL A 107 -0.45 -14.70 2.99
N PRO A 108 0.55 -14.80 3.90
CA PRO A 108 1.14 -16.09 4.25
C PRO A 108 0.21 -16.96 5.09
N TYR A 109 -0.69 -16.34 5.86
CA TYR A 109 -1.68 -17.02 6.68
C TYR A 109 -3.04 -16.36 6.48
N PRO A 110 -4.14 -17.12 6.38
CA PRO A 110 -5.47 -16.57 6.08
C PRO A 110 -5.95 -15.45 7.01
N ARG A 111 -5.52 -15.46 8.28
CA ARG A 111 -5.89 -14.40 9.26
C ARG A 111 -5.00 -13.16 9.22
N ILE A 112 -3.86 -13.21 8.52
CA ILE A 112 -2.88 -12.12 8.43
C ILE A 112 -2.92 -11.57 7.00
N HIS A 113 -4.03 -10.92 6.66
CA HIS A 113 -4.31 -10.41 5.31
C HIS A 113 -4.48 -8.88 5.27
N PHE A 114 -3.78 -8.17 6.16
CA PHE A 114 -3.85 -6.72 6.30
C PHE A 114 -2.54 -6.06 5.84
N PRO A 115 -2.25 -5.98 4.52
CA PRO A 115 -1.05 -5.33 4.05
C PRO A 115 -1.09 -3.81 4.30
N LEU A 116 0.08 -3.27 4.57
CA LEU A 116 0.31 -1.83 4.65
C LEU A 116 0.53 -1.29 3.22
N ALA A 117 -0.21 -0.24 2.86
CA ALA A 117 0.02 0.48 1.61
C ALA A 117 1.00 1.64 1.83
N THR A 118 1.89 1.83 0.87
CA THR A 118 2.76 3.01 0.77
C THR A 118 2.76 3.49 -0.67
N TYR A 119 2.87 4.80 -0.88
CA TYR A 119 2.91 5.38 -2.21
C TYR A 119 3.99 6.44 -2.32
N ALA A 120 4.75 6.37 -3.41
CA ALA A 120 5.73 7.36 -3.79
C ALA A 120 5.80 7.46 -5.33
N PRO A 121 6.11 8.64 -5.89
CA PRO A 121 6.33 9.90 -5.19
C PRO A 121 5.01 10.61 -4.83
N VAL A 122 5.00 11.30 -3.69
CA VAL A 122 3.96 12.30 -3.36
C VAL A 122 4.65 13.66 -3.34
N ILE A 123 4.44 14.45 -4.39
CA ILE A 123 5.07 15.76 -4.57
C ILE A 123 4.04 16.80 -5.00
N SER A 124 4.20 18.04 -4.56
CA SER A 124 3.40 19.17 -5.03
C SER A 124 3.64 19.46 -6.51
N ALA A 125 2.63 19.97 -7.22
CA ALA A 125 2.73 20.30 -8.64
C ALA A 125 3.88 21.27 -8.98
N GLU A 126 4.20 22.21 -8.08
CA GLU A 126 5.31 23.15 -8.27
C GLU A 126 6.68 22.48 -8.29
N LYS A 127 6.89 21.45 -7.45
CA LYS A 127 8.15 20.69 -7.37
C LYS A 127 8.30 19.70 -8.52
N ALA A 128 7.19 19.18 -9.04
CA ALA A 128 7.18 18.17 -10.09
C ALA A 128 7.84 18.64 -11.40
N TYR A 129 7.87 19.94 -11.68
CA TYR A 129 8.52 20.47 -12.90
C TYR A 129 10.05 20.53 -12.81
N HIS A 130 10.62 20.44 -11.61
CA HIS A 130 12.05 20.68 -11.39
C HIS A 130 12.84 19.41 -11.04
N GLU A 131 12.15 18.30 -10.73
CA GLU A 131 12.78 17.05 -10.27
C GLU A 131 12.39 15.89 -11.19
N GLN A 132 13.39 15.28 -11.83
CA GLN A 132 13.26 13.94 -12.40
C GLN A 132 13.71 12.94 -11.34
N LEU A 133 12.82 12.04 -10.94
CA LEU A 133 13.11 11.06 -9.89
C LEU A 133 13.53 9.74 -10.53
N SER A 134 14.68 9.23 -10.12
CA SER A 134 15.13 7.88 -10.48
C SER A 134 14.33 6.80 -9.75
N VAL A 135 14.40 5.56 -10.26
CA VAL A 135 13.78 4.39 -9.63
C VAL A 135 14.24 4.22 -8.17
N ALA A 136 15.52 4.46 -7.88
CA ALA A 136 16.04 4.38 -6.52
C ALA A 136 15.46 5.47 -5.61
N GLU A 137 15.28 6.68 -6.11
CA GLU A 137 14.73 7.82 -5.36
C GLU A 137 13.23 7.69 -5.09
N ILE A 138 12.47 6.97 -5.91
CA ILE A 138 11.06 6.64 -5.61
C ILE A 138 10.93 5.38 -4.74
N THR A 139 11.88 4.45 -4.82
CA THR A 139 11.84 3.20 -4.04
C THR A 139 12.21 3.41 -2.58
N ASN A 140 13.22 4.23 -2.29
CA ASN A 140 13.68 4.47 -0.92
C ASN A 140 12.59 5.05 0.00
N PRO A 141 11.83 6.09 -0.41
CA PRO A 141 10.77 6.67 0.40
C PRO A 141 9.61 5.70 0.70
N CYS A 142 9.44 4.62 -0.08
CA CYS A 142 8.42 3.61 0.19
C CYS A 142 8.65 2.82 1.49
N PHE A 143 9.88 2.79 1.98
CA PHE A 143 10.26 2.15 3.24
C PHE A 143 10.45 3.14 4.39
N GLU A 144 10.14 4.42 4.17
CA GLU A 144 10.17 5.45 5.19
C GLU A 144 8.82 5.58 5.87
N LEU A 145 8.85 5.72 7.21
CA LEU A 145 7.68 5.93 8.07
C LEU A 145 6.79 7.07 7.59
N ALA A 146 7.42 8.11 7.03
CA ALA A 146 6.77 9.34 6.62
C ALA A 146 5.76 9.18 5.48
N ASN A 147 5.90 8.13 4.64
CA ASN A 147 5.07 7.92 3.46
C ASN A 147 4.10 6.73 3.60
N GLN A 148 4.12 6.02 4.73
CA GLN A 148 3.21 4.92 4.98
C GLN A 148 1.77 5.42 5.17
N MET A 149 0.81 4.69 4.64
CA MET A 149 -0.62 5.05 4.73
C MET A 149 -1.25 4.63 6.04
N VAL A 150 -0.50 3.99 6.94
CA VAL A 150 -0.96 3.61 8.27
C VAL A 150 0.11 4.06 9.26
N LYS A 151 -0.32 4.67 10.37
CA LYS A 151 0.60 5.13 11.41
C LYS A 151 1.07 3.96 12.26
N CYS A 152 2.08 3.26 11.77
CA CYS A 152 2.78 2.21 12.49
C CYS A 152 4.29 2.35 12.29
N ASP A 153 5.09 1.91 13.26
CA ASP A 153 6.54 1.84 13.09
C ASP A 153 6.96 0.40 12.69
N PRO A 154 7.19 0.11 11.39
CA PRO A 154 7.73 -1.15 10.90
C PRO A 154 9.04 -1.59 11.55
N ARG A 155 9.81 -0.70 12.18
CA ARG A 155 11.07 -1.08 12.85
C ARG A 155 10.84 -1.90 14.11
N HIS A 156 9.65 -1.80 14.71
CA HIS A 156 9.23 -2.66 15.82
C HIS A 156 8.70 -4.03 15.35
N GLY A 157 8.61 -4.25 14.04
CA GLY A 157 8.13 -5.49 13.44
C GLY A 157 9.11 -6.10 12.46
N LYS A 158 8.64 -7.14 11.76
CA LYS A 158 9.34 -7.75 10.62
C LYS A 158 8.40 -7.79 9.42
N TYR A 159 8.92 -7.50 8.24
CA TYR A 159 8.20 -7.66 6.99
C TYR A 159 8.02 -9.14 6.67
N MET A 160 6.78 -9.58 6.48
CA MET A 160 6.48 -10.95 6.04
C MET A 160 6.59 -11.08 4.51
N ALA A 161 6.08 -10.08 3.80
CA ALA A 161 6.12 -9.96 2.36
C ALA A 161 6.05 -8.48 1.97
N CYS A 162 6.54 -8.16 0.78
CA CYS A 162 6.52 -6.84 0.18
C CYS A 162 6.26 -7.01 -1.33
N CYS A 163 5.38 -6.17 -1.86
CA CYS A 163 5.10 -6.07 -3.29
C CYS A 163 5.34 -4.62 -3.71
N LEU A 164 6.20 -4.42 -4.71
CA LEU A 164 6.48 -3.10 -5.28
C LEU A 164 5.80 -3.01 -6.65
N LEU A 165 4.86 -2.07 -6.75
CA LEU A 165 4.09 -1.79 -7.97
C LEU A 165 4.65 -0.53 -8.65
N PHE A 166 5.54 -0.72 -9.62
CA PHE A 166 6.09 0.38 -10.41
C PHE A 166 5.15 0.77 -11.55
N ARG A 167 5.12 2.05 -11.94
CA ARG A 167 4.33 2.52 -13.09
C ARG A 167 5.08 3.62 -13.85
N GLY A 168 5.04 3.56 -15.17
CA GLY A 168 5.67 4.55 -16.06
C GLY A 168 6.91 3.99 -16.79
N ASP A 169 7.84 4.88 -17.13
CA ASP A 169 9.10 4.51 -17.78
C ASP A 169 10.11 3.98 -16.75
N VAL A 170 10.04 2.68 -16.49
CA VAL A 170 10.83 2.02 -15.46
C VAL A 170 11.62 0.86 -16.08
N VAL A 171 12.95 0.93 -15.95
CA VAL A 171 13.85 -0.11 -16.44
C VAL A 171 14.00 -1.20 -15.39
N HIS A 172 13.76 -2.46 -15.79
CA HIS A 172 13.80 -3.63 -14.90
C HIS A 172 15.14 -3.80 -14.16
N LYS A 173 16.26 -3.45 -14.82
CA LYS A 173 17.60 -3.47 -14.23
C LYS A 173 17.72 -2.54 -13.03
N ASP A 174 17.14 -1.34 -13.13
CA ASP A 174 17.26 -0.31 -12.09
C ASP A 174 16.38 -0.64 -10.88
N VAL A 175 15.23 -1.28 -11.12
CA VAL A 175 14.37 -1.84 -10.06
C VAL A 175 15.13 -2.88 -9.25
N ASN A 176 15.74 -3.86 -9.92
CA ASN A 176 16.53 -4.90 -9.25
C ASN A 176 17.70 -4.31 -8.43
N ALA A 177 18.38 -3.27 -8.96
CA ALA A 177 19.44 -2.58 -8.25
C ALA A 177 18.91 -1.81 -7.02
N ALA A 178 17.76 -1.15 -7.14
CA ALA A 178 17.12 -0.45 -6.03
C ALA A 178 16.72 -1.43 -4.91
N ILE A 179 16.13 -2.58 -5.25
CA ILE A 179 15.72 -3.60 -4.28
C ILE A 179 16.91 -4.25 -3.60
N ALA A 180 17.97 -4.56 -4.35
CA ALA A 180 19.21 -5.05 -3.75
C ALA A 180 19.74 -4.07 -2.70
N THR A 181 19.66 -2.76 -2.97
CA THR A 181 20.04 -1.71 -2.02
C THR A 181 19.10 -1.64 -0.81
N ILE A 182 17.80 -1.86 -0.99
CA ILE A 182 16.84 -1.90 0.13
C ILE A 182 17.11 -3.09 1.04
N LYS A 183 17.40 -4.26 0.48
CA LYS A 183 17.67 -5.49 1.24
C LYS A 183 18.92 -5.40 2.13
N THR A 184 19.88 -4.53 1.82
CA THR A 184 21.09 -4.33 2.64
C THR A 184 20.88 -3.36 3.81
N LYS A 185 19.76 -2.64 3.87
CA LYS A 185 19.49 -1.69 4.97
C LYS A 185 19.10 -2.42 6.24
N CYS A 186 19.90 -2.25 7.30
CA CYS A 186 19.64 -2.85 8.62
C CYS A 186 18.31 -2.45 9.26
N SER A 187 17.72 -1.33 8.85
CA SER A 187 16.42 -0.86 9.36
C SER A 187 15.23 -1.63 8.80
N ILE A 188 15.42 -2.47 7.78
CA ILE A 188 14.37 -3.24 7.12
C ILE A 188 14.65 -4.70 7.41
N GLN A 189 13.86 -5.28 8.30
CA GLN A 189 14.02 -6.66 8.75
C GLN A 189 12.90 -7.51 8.18
N PHE A 190 13.25 -8.59 7.48
CA PHE A 190 12.30 -9.58 6.99
C PHE A 190 12.23 -10.78 7.94
N VAL A 191 11.15 -11.56 7.85
CA VAL A 191 11.01 -12.82 8.58
C VAL A 191 11.95 -13.90 8.04
N ASP A 192 12.52 -14.68 8.95
CA ASP A 192 13.64 -15.59 8.65
C ASP A 192 13.24 -16.78 7.76
N TRP A 193 11.95 -17.13 7.72
CA TRP A 193 11.41 -18.22 6.90
C TRP A 193 11.03 -17.78 5.47
N ASN A 194 11.06 -16.48 5.19
CA ASN A 194 10.80 -15.94 3.85
C ASN A 194 12.00 -15.09 3.39
N THR A 195 13.14 -15.73 3.15
CA THR A 195 14.41 -15.08 2.79
C THR A 195 14.59 -14.87 1.27
N GLU A 196 13.94 -15.68 0.42
CA GLU A 196 14.11 -15.63 -1.04
C GLU A 196 12.97 -14.88 -1.77
N CYS A 197 11.75 -14.88 -1.23
CA CYS A 197 10.54 -14.35 -1.89
C CYS A 197 10.01 -13.03 -1.28
N SER A 198 10.76 -12.35 -0.44
CA SER A 198 10.23 -11.29 0.46
C SER A 198 9.90 -9.97 -0.23
N CYS A 199 10.55 -9.64 -1.35
CA CYS A 199 10.17 -8.54 -2.23
C CYS A 199 9.87 -9.11 -3.61
N LYS A 200 8.59 -9.24 -3.96
CA LYS A 200 8.18 -9.60 -5.32
C LYS A 200 7.86 -8.33 -6.09
N ASP A 201 8.41 -8.23 -7.29
CA ASP A 201 8.19 -7.09 -8.16
C ASP A 201 6.97 -7.33 -9.02
N ALA A 202 6.15 -6.30 -9.10
CA ALA A 202 4.96 -6.27 -9.91
C ALA A 202 5.04 -5.03 -10.80
N PHE A 203 5.14 -5.22 -12.11
CA PHE A 203 5.28 -4.10 -13.04
C PHE A 203 3.91 -3.64 -13.48
N GLY A 204 3.49 -2.49 -12.95
CA GLY A 204 2.40 -1.73 -13.52
C GLY A 204 2.79 -1.19 -14.90
N SER A 205 1.91 -1.46 -15.86
CA SER A 205 1.84 -0.96 -17.23
C SER A 205 2.71 0.26 -17.60
N HIS A 206 3.37 0.15 -18.77
CA HIS A 206 3.85 1.30 -19.54
C HIS A 206 2.66 2.14 -19.97
N ILE A 207 2.23 3.07 -19.12
CA ILE A 207 1.26 4.08 -19.51
C ILE A 207 2.05 5.31 -19.90
N VAL A 208 2.15 5.49 -21.23
CA VAL A 208 2.51 6.73 -21.91
C VAL A 208 1.47 7.80 -21.59
#